data_AF-A0A560WIV5-F1
#
_entry.id   AF-A0A560WIV5-F1
#
_cell.length_a   1.000
_cell.length_b   1.000
_cell.length_c   1.000
_cell.angle_alpha   90.00
_cell.angle_beta   90.00
_cell.angle_gamma   90.00
#
_symmetry.space_group_name_H-M   'P 1'
#
loop_
_entity.id
_entity.type
_entity.pdbx_description
1 polymer ?
#
loop_
_entity_poly.entity_id
_entity_poly.type
_entity_poly.pdbx_seq_one_letter_code
_entity_poly.pdbx_strand_id
1 'polypeptide(L)'
;MADFADETAGRIDDARRLASVHDALRQLSRPDREVIALCVGAGLDYQQAAEALGIPVGTVRSRLSRARARLARYSAGPASGRRAEPRERRGEKEGEAAIAALYLQEETR
;
A
#
# COMPACT_ATOMS: atom_id res chain seq x y z
N MET A 1 19.79 34.01 -2.13
CA MET A 1 20.19 32.93 -3.04
C MET A 1 20.54 31.69 -2.22
N ALA A 2 19.55 31.10 -1.56
CA ALA A 2 19.68 29.91 -0.68
C ALA A 2 18.49 28.97 -0.91
N ASP A 3 17.35 29.55 -1.25
CA ASP A 3 16.08 28.91 -1.63
C ASP A 3 16.21 27.83 -2.73
N PHE A 4 16.93 28.12 -3.81
CA PHE A 4 17.08 27.18 -4.92
C PHE A 4 17.84 25.89 -4.56
N ALA A 5 18.77 25.96 -3.61
CA ALA A 5 19.55 24.81 -3.17
C ALA A 5 18.71 23.87 -2.29
N ASP A 6 17.86 24.43 -1.42
CA ASP A 6 16.93 23.67 -0.57
C ASP A 6 15.85 22.98 -1.41
N GLU A 7 15.24 23.69 -2.36
CA GLU A 7 14.25 23.13 -3.28
C GLU A 7 14.85 21.98 -4.12
N THR A 8 16.08 22.16 -4.60
CA THR A 8 16.78 21.12 -5.38
C THR A 8 17.16 19.92 -4.51
N ALA A 9 17.60 20.13 -3.26
CA ALA A 9 17.89 19.06 -2.32
C ALA A 9 16.63 18.24 -2.01
N GLY A 10 15.49 18.90 -1.76
CA GLY A 10 14.20 18.23 -1.56
C GLY A 10 13.80 17.36 -2.76
N ARG A 11 13.91 17.88 -3.99
CA ARG A 11 13.61 17.11 -5.22
C ARG A 11 14.53 15.88 -5.38
N ILE A 12 15.82 16.00 -5.04
CA ILE A 12 16.77 14.89 -5.09
C ILE A 12 16.45 13.82 -4.05
N ASP A 13 16.06 14.21 -2.85
CA ASP A 13 15.71 13.28 -1.78
C ASP A 13 14.39 12.54 -2.07
N ASP A 14 13.40 13.21 -2.67
CA ASP A 14 12.18 12.56 -3.16
C ASP A 14 12.49 11.52 -4.24
N ALA A 15 13.35 11.85 -5.20
CA ALA A 15 13.77 10.91 -6.24
C ALA A 15 14.49 9.68 -5.65
N ARG A 16 15.37 9.88 -4.66
CA ARG A 16 16.05 8.78 -3.94
C ARG A 16 15.06 7.91 -3.17
N ARG A 17 14.09 8.52 -2.49
CA ARG A 17 13.05 7.80 -1.75
C ARG A 17 12.19 6.97 -2.71
N LEU A 18 11.79 7.52 -3.85
CA LEU A 18 11.01 6.81 -4.85
C LEU A 18 11.77 5.62 -5.43
N ALA A 19 13.05 5.80 -5.78
CA ALA A 19 13.91 4.72 -6.22
C ALA A 19 14.03 3.60 -5.18
N SER A 20 14.21 3.97 -3.90
CA SER A 20 14.30 3.00 -2.79
C SER A 20 13.00 2.20 -2.60
N VAL A 21 11.84 2.85 -2.74
CA VAL A 21 10.54 2.16 -2.68
C VAL A 21 10.38 1.19 -3.86
N HIS A 22 10.76 1.62 -5.05
CA HIS A 22 10.69 0.78 -6.24
C HIS A 22 11.57 -0.46 -6.11
N ASP A 23 12.81 -0.31 -5.63
CA ASP A 23 13.71 -1.43 -5.39
C ASP A 23 13.16 -2.36 -4.30
N ALA A 24 12.62 -1.83 -3.21
CA ALA A 24 11.98 -2.63 -2.17
C ALA A 24 10.83 -3.49 -2.72
N LEU A 25 9.99 -2.93 -3.60
CA LEU A 25 8.91 -3.66 -4.26
C LEU A 25 9.44 -4.75 -5.18
N ARG A 26 10.54 -4.51 -5.92
CA ARG A 26 11.16 -5.53 -6.78
C ARG A 26 11.67 -6.74 -6.00
N GLN A 27 12.09 -6.55 -4.75
CA GLN A 27 12.58 -7.62 -3.87
C GLN A 27 11.47 -8.54 -3.31
N LEU A 28 10.20 -8.14 -3.43
CA LEU A 28 9.08 -9.00 -3.07
C LEU A 28 8.93 -10.14 -4.08
N SER A 29 8.47 -11.30 -3.62
CA SER A 29 8.07 -12.37 -4.55
C SER A 29 6.88 -11.92 -5.39
N ARG A 30 6.74 -12.45 -6.61
CA ARG A 30 5.58 -12.11 -7.47
C ARG A 30 4.23 -12.26 -6.75
N PRO A 31 3.97 -13.36 -6.01
CA PRO A 31 2.70 -13.50 -5.28
C PRO A 31 2.50 -12.49 -4.14
N ASP A 32 3.58 -12.03 -3.50
CA ASP A 32 3.51 -11.00 -2.46
C ASP A 32 3.23 -9.62 -3.08
N ARG A 33 3.80 -9.33 -4.26
CA ARG A 33 3.54 -8.09 -5.01
C ARG A 33 2.10 -7.98 -5.48
N GLU A 34 1.55 -9.05 -6.03
CA GLU A 34 0.17 -9.08 -6.54
C GLU A 34 -0.83 -8.74 -5.44
N VAL A 35 -0.66 -9.32 -4.25
CA VAL A 35 -1.53 -9.02 -3.11
C VAL A 35 -1.39 -7.56 -2.64
N ILE A 36 -0.17 -7.01 -2.60
CA ILE A 36 0.04 -5.59 -2.26
C ILE A 36 -0.58 -4.68 -3.33
N ALA A 37 -0.41 -5.00 -4.61
CA ALA A 37 -0.95 -4.21 -5.71
C ALA A 37 -2.48 -4.14 -5.65
N LEU A 38 -3.16 -5.25 -5.36
CA LEU A 38 -4.61 -5.27 -5.24
C LEU A 38 -5.11 -4.54 -3.99
N CYS A 39 -4.56 -4.85 -2.81
CA CYS A 39 -5.08 -4.27 -1.57
C CYS A 39 -4.65 -2.82 -1.32
N VAL A 40 -3.42 -2.45 -1.70
CA VAL A 40 -2.86 -1.10 -1.43
C VAL A 40 -2.92 -0.22 -2.67
N GLY A 41 -2.66 -0.78 -3.85
CA GLY A 41 -2.68 -0.02 -5.11
C GLY A 41 -4.10 0.19 -5.63
N ALA A 42 -4.91 -0.86 -5.66
CA ALA A 42 -6.27 -0.83 -6.17
C ALA A 42 -7.36 -0.71 -5.07
N GLY A 43 -6.97 -0.72 -3.79
CA GLY A 43 -7.90 -0.52 -2.67
C GLY A 43 -8.87 -1.66 -2.41
N LEU A 44 -8.62 -2.86 -2.95
CA LEU A 44 -9.48 -4.03 -2.75
C LEU A 44 -9.41 -4.53 -1.31
N ASP A 45 -10.56 -4.94 -0.77
CA ASP A 45 -10.59 -5.66 0.50
C ASP A 45 -9.97 -7.07 0.36
N TYR A 46 -9.80 -7.77 1.49
CA TYR A 46 -9.15 -9.08 1.49
C TYR A 46 -9.97 -10.18 0.81
N GLN A 47 -11.31 -10.07 0.77
CA GLN A 47 -12.18 -11.00 0.07
C GLN A 47 -12.10 -10.78 -1.44
N GLN A 48 -12.19 -9.53 -1.89
CA GLN A 48 -12.06 -9.15 -3.30
C GLN A 48 -10.69 -9.54 -3.86
N ALA A 49 -9.61 -9.30 -3.10
CA ALA A 49 -8.27 -9.72 -3.51
C ALA A 49 -8.10 -11.25 -3.52
N ALA A 50 -8.76 -11.97 -2.61
CA ALA A 50 -8.76 -13.43 -2.58
C ALA A 50 -9.46 -14.01 -3.81
N GLU A 51 -10.62 -13.47 -4.18
CA GLU A 51 -11.38 -13.83 -5.37
C GLU A 51 -10.59 -13.56 -6.65
N ALA A 52 -10.05 -12.35 -6.80
CA ALA A 52 -9.26 -11.95 -7.97
C ALA A 52 -8.02 -12.82 -8.20
N LEU A 53 -7.42 -13.34 -7.13
CA LEU A 53 -6.21 -14.18 -7.19
C LEU A 53 -6.51 -15.68 -7.14
N GLY A 54 -7.76 -16.09 -6.91
CA GLY A 54 -8.13 -17.51 -6.74
C GLY A 54 -7.44 -18.19 -5.55
N ILE A 55 -7.25 -17.48 -4.43
CA ILE A 55 -6.58 -18.00 -3.23
C ILE A 55 -7.41 -17.76 -1.95
N PRO A 56 -7.19 -18.51 -0.86
CA PRO A 56 -7.89 -18.25 0.41
C PRO A 56 -7.58 -16.88 1.01
N VAL A 57 -8.57 -16.26 1.68
CA VAL A 57 -8.40 -14.97 2.42
C VAL A 57 -7.29 -15.06 3.47
N GLY A 58 -7.11 -16.22 4.12
CA GLY A 58 -5.99 -16.46 5.05
C GLY A 58 -4.62 -16.39 4.35
N THR A 59 -4.55 -16.79 3.08
CA THR A 59 -3.34 -16.67 2.25
C THR A 59 -3.08 -15.21 1.86
N VAL A 60 -4.12 -14.43 1.55
CA VAL A 60 -4.00 -12.98 1.33
C VAL A 60 -3.42 -12.30 2.58
N ARG A 61 -3.99 -12.56 3.76
CA ARG A 61 -3.53 -11.98 5.03
C ARG A 61 -2.07 -12.35 5.35
N SER A 62 -1.70 -13.62 5.18
CA SER A 62 -0.32 -14.07 5.43
C SER A 62 0.68 -13.52 4.40
N ARG A 63 0.30 -13.40 3.13
CA ARG A 63 1.10 -12.73 2.08
C ARG A 63 1.29 -11.25 2.39
N LEU A 64 0.24 -10.52 2.75
CA LEU A 64 0.33 -9.11 3.16
C LEU A 64 1.28 -8.92 4.35
N SER A 65 1.15 -9.75 5.38
CA SER A 65 2.03 -9.69 6.55
C SER A 65 3.49 -9.87 6.16
N ARG A 66 3.81 -10.90 5.36
CA ARG A 66 5.17 -11.14 4.86
C ARG A 66 5.67 -10.01 3.97
N ALA A 67 4.84 -9.50 3.07
CA ALA A 67 5.18 -8.40 2.17
C ALA A 67 5.53 -7.13 2.97
N ARG A 68 4.67 -6.72 3.92
CA ARG A 68 4.91 -5.57 4.81
C ARG A 68 6.18 -5.73 5.62
N ALA A 69 6.41 -6.91 6.21
CA ALA A 69 7.63 -7.19 6.96
C ALA A 69 8.91 -7.09 6.10
N ARG A 70 8.83 -7.47 4.82
CA ARG A 70 9.95 -7.32 3.87
C ARG A 70 10.15 -5.86 3.50
N LEU A 71 9.08 -5.14 3.14
CA LEU A 71 9.15 -3.71 2.79
C LEU A 71 9.67 -2.85 3.94
N ALA A 72 9.29 -3.16 5.19
CA ALA A 72 9.75 -2.45 6.38
C ALA A 72 11.28 -2.46 6.55
N ARG A 73 11.97 -3.48 6.02
CA ARG A 73 13.44 -3.56 6.05
C ARG A 73 14.11 -2.55 5.13
N TYR A 74 13.39 -2.08 4.10
CA TYR A 74 13.90 -1.13 3.12
C TYR A 74 13.46 0.32 3.42
N SER A 75 12.43 0.50 4.27
CA SER A 75 11.94 1.82 4.67
C SER A 75 12.69 2.43 5.87
N ALA A 76 13.69 1.75 6.43
CA ALA A 76 14.47 2.21 7.58
C ALA A 76 15.47 3.32 7.20
N GLY A 77 14.96 4.47 6.76
CA GLY A 77 15.49 5.80 7.08
C GLY A 77 14.66 6.41 8.21
N PRO A 78 15.14 7.43 8.95
CA PRO A 78 14.50 7.89 10.17
C PRO A 78 13.15 8.56 9.89
N ALA A 79 12.06 7.80 9.93
CA ALA A 79 10.72 8.35 9.98
C ALA A 79 9.72 7.41 10.64
N SER A 80 9.31 7.84 11.83
CA SER A 80 7.96 7.72 12.39
C SER A 80 7.42 6.30 12.62
N GLY A 81 7.50 5.88 13.89
CA GLY A 81 6.52 4.96 14.44
C GLY A 81 5.12 5.58 14.34
N ARG A 82 4.36 5.15 13.33
CA ARG A 82 2.90 5.30 13.35
C ARG A 82 2.29 3.95 13.71
N ARG A 83 1.90 3.89 14.98
CA ARG A 83 0.78 3.16 15.57
C ARG A 83 0.07 2.24 14.56
N ALA A 84 0.33 0.95 14.70
CA ALA A 84 -0.52 -0.08 14.14
C ALA A 84 -1.92 0.07 14.75
N GLU A 85 -2.83 0.70 14.00
CA GLU A 85 -4.28 0.64 14.26
C GLU A 85 -4.84 -0.72 13.78
N PRO A 86 -6.09 -1.06 14.13
CA PRO A 86 -6.35 -2.04 15.17
C PRO A 86 -6.70 -3.38 14.54
N ARG A 87 -6.70 -4.42 15.37
CA ARG A 87 -7.14 -5.77 15.01
C ARG A 87 -8.60 -5.75 14.60
N GLU A 88 -8.86 -5.63 13.30
CA GLU A 88 -10.20 -5.82 12.75
C GLU A 88 -10.59 -7.30 12.92
N ARG A 89 -11.47 -7.52 13.91
CA ARG A 89 -12.25 -8.75 14.00
C ARG A 89 -13.66 -8.43 13.47
N ARG A 90 -14.11 -9.30 12.56
CA ARG A 90 -15.51 -9.75 12.37
C ARG A 90 -16.42 -8.85 11.51
N GLY A 91 -16.90 -9.44 10.41
CA GLY A 91 -18.00 -8.95 9.57
C GLY A 91 -17.49 -8.01 8.48
N GLU A 92 -17.26 -8.43 7.23
CA GLU A 92 -18.30 -8.81 6.26
C GLU A 92 -19.32 -7.66 6.13
N LYS A 93 -19.30 -6.99 4.96
CA LYS A 93 -20.27 -6.00 4.42
C LYS A 93 -19.84 -4.51 4.40
N GLU A 94 -18.71 -4.16 3.77
CA GLU A 94 -18.45 -2.72 3.43
C GLU A 94 -17.94 -2.48 1.99
N GLY A 95 -17.70 -3.54 1.19
CA GLY A 95 -17.12 -3.41 -0.16
C GLY A 95 -18.01 -2.73 -1.21
N GLU A 96 -19.34 -2.78 -1.09
CA GLU A 96 -20.24 -2.07 -2.01
C GLU A 96 -20.38 -0.59 -1.69
N ALA A 97 -20.29 -0.20 -0.41
CA ALA A 97 -20.46 1.20 0.01
C ALA A 97 -19.25 2.06 -0.39
N ALA A 98 -18.04 1.50 -0.36
CA ALA A 98 -16.82 2.22 -0.71
C ALA A 98 -16.72 2.54 -2.21
N ILE A 99 -17.12 1.61 -3.10
CA ILE A 99 -17.14 1.86 -4.55
C ILE A 99 -18.28 2.82 -4.93
N ALA A 100 -19.45 2.72 -4.29
CA ALA A 100 -20.54 3.66 -4.50
C ALA A 100 -20.16 5.09 -4.08
N ALA A 101 -19.40 5.26 -2.98
CA ALA A 101 -18.92 6.55 -2.53
C ALA A 101 -17.89 7.18 -3.49
N LEU A 102 -17.10 6.36 -4.20
CA LEU A 102 -16.12 6.83 -5.19
C LEU A 102 -16.76 7.18 -6.54
N TYR A 103 -17.87 6.54 -6.92
CA TYR A 103 -18.60 6.87 -8.16
C TYR A 103 -19.52 8.10 -8.03
N LEU A 104 -19.96 8.45 -6.82
CA LEU A 104 -20.81 9.63 -6.57
C LEU A 104 -20.06 10.98 -6.58
N GLN A 105 -18.72 10.98 -6.70
CA GLN A 105 -17.92 12.21 -6.74
C GLN A 105 -17.64 12.77 -8.15
N GLU A 106 -18.02 12.06 -9.23
CA GLU A 106 -17.78 12.54 -10.61
C GLU A 106 -18.92 13.36 -11.21
N GLU A 107 -20.01 13.59 -10.49
CA GLU A 107 -21.18 14.29 -11.04
C GLU A 107 -21.64 15.47 -10.17
N THR A 108 -20.73 16.42 -9.88
CA THR A 108 -21.14 17.83 -9.77
C THR A 108 -19.99 18.82 -9.95
N ARG A 109 -19.95 19.33 -11.20
CA ARG A 109 -19.57 20.69 -11.63
C ARG A 109 -18.16 20.94 -12.14
#